data_AF-A0A8T6W7Q2-F1
#
_entry.id   AF-A0A8T6W7Q2-F1
#
_cell.length_a   1.000
_cell.length_b   1.000
_cell.length_c   1.000
_cell.angle_alpha   90.00
_cell.angle_beta   90.00
_cell.angle_gamma   90.00
#
_symmetry.space_group_name_H-M   'P 1'
#
loop_
_entity.id
_entity.type
_entity.pdbx_description
1 polymer ?
#
loop_
_entity_poly.entity_id
_entity_poly.type
_entity_poly.pdbx_seq_one_letter_code
_entity_poly.pdbx_strand_id
1 'polypeptide(L)' 'SDEAGIPLALTIDYDTLKDNSITIRDRNSWHQVRTSIDVLSGLLLKYFRRSLEFNQLGQSV' A
#
# COMPACT_ATOMS: atom_id res chain seq x y z
N SER A 1 -9.65 -2.84 -10.65
CA SER A 1 -8.20 -3.05 -10.47
C SER A 1 -7.80 -4.49 -10.68
N ASP A 2 -8.56 -5.42 -10.11
CA ASP A 2 -8.13 -6.80 -9.97
C ASP A 2 -8.19 -7.54 -11.32
N GLU A 3 -9.25 -7.30 -12.10
CA GLU A 3 -9.41 -7.79 -13.48
C GLU A 3 -8.31 -7.28 -14.44
N ALA A 4 -7.84 -6.05 -14.24
CA ALA A 4 -6.77 -5.45 -15.04
C ALA A 4 -5.37 -5.90 -14.59
N GLY A 5 -5.28 -6.79 -13.61
CA GLY A 5 -4.00 -7.35 -13.20
C GLY A 5 -3.15 -6.44 -12.31
N ILE A 6 -3.72 -5.39 -11.71
CA ILE A 6 -2.96 -4.44 -10.88
C ILE A 6 -2.58 -5.12 -9.54
N PRO A 7 -1.28 -5.19 -9.17
CA PRO A 7 -0.85 -5.91 -7.97
C PRO A 7 -1.24 -5.21 -6.67
N LEU A 8 -1.18 -3.89 -6.63
CA LEU A 8 -1.45 -3.08 -5.44
C LEU A 8 -2.54 -2.05 -5.75
N ALA A 9 -3.54 -1.93 -4.88
CA ALA A 9 -4.51 -0.84 -4.91
C ALA A 9 -4.23 0.16 -3.78
N LEU A 10 -4.22 1.44 -4.09
CA LEU A 10 -4.05 2.53 -3.12
C LEU A 10 -5.40 3.19 -2.86
N THR A 11 -5.79 3.29 -1.61
CA THR A 11 -7.06 3.90 -1.19
C THR A 11 -6.79 5.18 -0.41
N ILE A 12 -7.34 6.29 -0.91
CA ILE A 12 -7.40 7.57 -0.20
C ILE A 12 -8.77 7.64 0.47
N ASP A 13 -8.78 7.61 1.80
CA ASP A 13 -9.98 7.58 2.64
C ASP A 13 -10.06 8.82 3.55
N TYR A 14 -11.10 8.90 4.40
CA TYR A 14 -11.25 10.03 5.33
C TYR A 14 -10.11 10.13 6.34
N ASP A 15 -9.50 9.01 6.73
CA ASP A 15 -8.38 9.02 7.65
C ASP A 15 -7.13 9.58 6.99
N THR A 16 -6.98 9.42 5.66
CA THR A 16 -5.90 10.04 4.88
C THR A 16 -5.85 11.55 5.07
N LEU A 17 -7.02 12.20 5.12
CA LEU A 17 -7.13 13.65 5.33
C LEU A 17 -6.79 14.06 6.77
N LYS A 18 -6.90 13.15 7.75
CA LYS A 18 -6.64 13.43 9.16
C LYS A 18 -5.19 13.18 9.56
N ASP A 19 -4.59 12.10 9.04
CA ASP A 19 -3.31 11.57 9.53
C ASP A 19 -2.22 11.45 8.45
N ASN A 20 -2.48 11.93 7.23
CA ASN A 20 -1.54 11.89 6.10
C ASN A 20 -1.03 10.47 5.79
N SER A 21 -1.88 9.44 5.98
CA SER A 21 -1.56 8.05 5.68
C SER A 21 -2.50 7.45 4.64
N ILE A 22 -2.02 6.41 3.95
CA ILE A 22 -2.72 5.77 2.84
C ILE A 22 -2.83 4.26 3.09
N THR A 23 -3.93 3.66 2.65
CA THR A 23 -4.12 2.21 2.69
C THR A 23 -3.67 1.58 1.38
N ILE A 24 -2.86 0.54 1.45
CA ILE A 24 -2.36 -0.28 0.34
C ILE A 24 -2.99 -1.67 0.48
N ARG A 25 -3.68 -2.15 -0.56
CA ARG A 25 -4.26 -3.50 -0.61
C ARG A 25 -3.50 -4.37 -1.61
N ASP A 26 -3.13 -5.56 -1.19
CA ASP A 26 -2.64 -6.61 -2.07
C ASP A 26 -3.80 -7.34 -2.75
N ARG A 27 -3.75 -7.48 -4.06
CA ARG A 27 -4.80 -8.13 -4.85
C ARG A 27 -4.94 -9.63 -4.53
N ASN A 28 -3.83 -10.35 -4.33
CA ASN A 28 -3.85 -11.81 -4.28
C ASN A 28 -4.36 -12.30 -2.91
N SER A 29 -3.84 -11.69 -1.84
CA SER A 29 -4.12 -12.05 -0.45
C SER A 29 -5.30 -11.28 0.15
N TRP A 30 -5.73 -10.18 -0.49
CA TRP A 30 -6.71 -9.24 0.05
C TRP A 30 -6.28 -8.52 1.33
N HIS A 31 -5.04 -8.72 1.78
CA HIS A 31 -4.50 -8.05 2.94
C HIS A 31 -4.32 -6.55 2.69
N GLN A 32 -4.44 -5.77 3.76
CA GLN A 32 -4.30 -4.33 3.74
C GLN A 32 -3.25 -3.89 4.74
N VAL A 33 -2.47 -2.89 4.34
CA VAL A 33 -1.53 -2.20 5.22
C VAL A 33 -1.68 -0.70 5.08
N ARG A 34 -1.41 0.04 6.15
CA ARG A 34 -1.47 1.49 6.18
C ARG A 34 -0.08 2.08 6.45
N THR A 35 0.28 3.11 5.70
CA THR A 35 1.58 3.79 5.82
C THR A 35 1.46 5.29 5.59
N SER A 36 2.38 6.08 6.13
CA SER A 36 2.46 7.52 5.81
C SER A 36 2.73 7.73 4.31
N ILE A 37 2.09 8.77 3.75
CA ILE A 37 2.32 9.23 2.38
C ILE A 37 3.77 9.66 2.16
N ASP A 38 4.43 10.21 3.20
CA ASP A 38 5.79 10.76 3.11
C ASP A 38 6.84 9.72 2.69
N VAL A 39 6.61 8.45 3.03
CA VAL A 39 7.51 7.33 2.73
C VAL A 39 7.02 6.42 1.60
N LEU A 40 5.78 6.63 1.12
CA LEU A 40 5.07 5.74 0.21
C LEU A 40 5.87 5.45 -1.07
N SER A 41 6.39 6.48 -1.73
CA SER A 41 7.12 6.34 -3.00
C SER A 41 8.37 5.46 -2.86
N GLY A 42 9.11 5.62 -1.77
CA GLY A 42 10.29 4.81 -1.47
C GLY A 42 9.95 3.35 -1.19
N LEU A 43 8.84 3.10 -0.49
CA LEU A 43 8.33 1.75 -0.22
C LEU A 43 7.90 1.04 -1.51
N LEU A 44 7.11 1.71 -2.36
CA LEU A 44 6.66 1.17 -3.65
C LEU A 44 7.86 0.84 -4.55
N LEU A 45 8.87 1.71 -4.61
CA LEU A 45 10.07 1.47 -5.39
C LEU A 45 10.84 0.22 -4.92
N LYS A 46 10.98 0.04 -3.59
CA LYS A 46 11.61 -1.15 -3.02
C LYS A 46 10.80 -2.41 -3.27
N TYR A 47 9.47 -2.35 -3.19
CA TYR A 47 8.58 -3.47 -3.50
C TYR A 47 8.68 -3.90 -4.97
N PHE A 48 8.60 -2.97 -5.92
CA PHE A 48 8.73 -3.30 -7.34
C PHE A 48 10.13 -3.81 -7.72
N ARG A 49 11.16 -3.43 -6.94
CA ARG A 49 12.52 -4.00 -7.03
C ARG A 49 12.69 -5.33 -6.29
N ARG A 50 11.62 -5.90 -5.74
CA ARG A 50 11.63 -7.15 -4.96
C ARG A 50 12.59 -7.10 -3.76
N SER A 51 12.75 -5.92 -3.17
CA SER A 51 13.56 -5.68 -1.98
C SER A 51 12.73 -5.60 -0.70
N LEU A 52 11.40 -5.60 -0.81
CA LEU A 52 10.46 -5.66 0.31
C LEU A 52 9.28 -6.57 -0.07
N GLU A 53 8.77 -7.28 0.92
CA GLU A 53 7.52 -8.02 0.86
C GLU A 53 6.32 -7.11 1.20
N PHE A 54 5.11 -7.52 0.81
CA PHE A 54 3.89 -6.73 1.01
C PHE A 54 3.67 -6.31 2.48
N ASN A 55 3.89 -7.23 3.42
CA ASN A 55 3.70 -6.97 4.85
C ASN A 55 4.69 -5.94 5.43
N GLN A 56 5.73 -5.57 4.68
CA GLN A 56 6.70 -4.54 5.08
C GLN A 56 6.34 -3.15 4.54
N LEU A 57 5.24 -3.02 3.78
CA LEU A 57 4.78 -1.76 3.20
C LEU A 57 4.01 -0.88 4.20
N GLY A 58 3.70 -1.37 5.40
CA GLY A 58 2.98 -0.60 6.40
C GLY A 58 2.54 -1.46 7.58
N GLN A 59 1.68 -0.90 8.42
CA GLN A 59 1.04 -1.62 9.53
C GLN A 59 -0.24 -2.30 9.03
N SER A 60 -0.49 -3.54 9.44
CA SER A 60 -1.73 -4.26 9.06
C SER A 60 -2.96 -3.51 9.56
N VAL A 61 -4.00 -3.45 8.72
CA VAL A 61 -5.31 -2.84 9.03
C VAL A 61 -6.46 -3.74 8.65
#